data_AF-A0A536NIX2-F1
#
_entry.id   AF-A0A536NIX2-F1
#
_cell.length_a   1.000
_cell.length_b   1.000
_cell.length_c   1.000
_cell.angle_alpha   90.00
_cell.angle_beta   90.00
_cell.angle_gamma   90.00
#
_symmetry.space_group_name_H-M   'P 1'
#
loop_
_entity.id
_entity.type
_entity.pdbx_description
1 polymer ?
#
loop_
_entity_poly.entity_id
_entity_poly.type
_entity_poly.pdbx_seq_one_letter_code
_entity_poly.pdbx_strand_id
1 'polypeptide(L)'
;MCVGKHLDSLPETSAALAKGEIGYQAASALCHLREQLGEKWEPDNEAEMVGYARQFSVEHFHACCRHARHVADPDGFDKDCAEDFERRWLKVDPMLDGMHSVDGVLDPVTGAA
;
A
#
# COMPACT_ATOMS: atom_id res chain seq x y z
N MET A 1 -10.56 5.98 -4.82
CA MET A 1 -9.42 6.51 -5.59
C MET A 1 -9.71 6.35 -7.08
N CYS A 2 -9.54 7.39 -7.90
CA CYS A 2 -9.72 7.30 -9.36
C CYS A 2 -8.34 7.31 -10.02
N VAL A 3 -7.83 6.12 -10.39
CA VAL A 3 -6.50 5.93 -11.03
C VAL A 3 -6.29 6.88 -12.21
N GLY A 4 -7.34 7.11 -13.02
CA GLY A 4 -7.29 8.01 -14.17
C GLY A 4 -6.90 9.45 -13.85
N LYS A 5 -7.23 9.99 -12.67
CA LYS A 5 -6.86 11.38 -12.29
C LYS A 5 -5.40 11.51 -11.87
N HIS A 6 -4.78 10.42 -11.38
CA HIS A 6 -3.40 10.44 -10.90
C HIS A 6 -2.40 10.12 -12.01
N LEU A 7 -2.83 9.42 -13.07
CA LEU A 7 -1.98 9.14 -14.25
C LEU A 7 -1.50 10.41 -14.96
N ASP A 8 -2.24 11.51 -14.90
CA ASP A 8 -1.80 12.81 -15.46
C ASP A 8 -0.51 13.33 -14.79
N SER A 9 -0.27 12.93 -13.53
CA SER A 9 0.94 13.28 -12.78
C SER A 9 2.06 12.24 -12.89
N LEU A 10 1.82 11.16 -13.65
CA LEU A 10 2.71 10.01 -13.80
C LEU A 10 2.82 9.62 -15.30
N PRO A 11 3.51 10.42 -16.13
CA PRO A 11 3.60 10.22 -17.57
C PRO A 11 4.25 8.89 -17.97
N GLU A 12 5.24 8.39 -17.24
CA GLU A 12 5.89 7.11 -17.56
C GLU A 12 5.01 5.92 -17.22
N THR A 13 4.28 5.99 -16.11
CA THR A 13 3.31 4.99 -15.68
C THR A 13 2.17 4.90 -16.70
N SER A 14 1.68 6.05 -17.16
CA SER A 14 0.65 6.15 -18.21
C SER A 14 1.14 5.53 -19.51
N ALA A 15 2.37 5.86 -19.95
CA ALA A 15 2.97 5.30 -21.15
C ALA A 15 3.16 3.77 -21.05
N ALA A 16 3.67 3.26 -19.93
CA ALA A 16 3.88 1.83 -19.72
C ALA A 16 2.56 1.05 -19.69
N LEU A 17 1.52 1.60 -19.05
CA LEU A 17 0.18 1.02 -19.04
C LEU A 17 -0.42 0.99 -20.45
N ALA A 18 -0.32 2.09 -21.21
CA ALA A 18 -0.82 2.18 -22.57
C ALA A 18 -0.15 1.20 -23.54
N LYS A 19 1.14 0.90 -23.32
CA LYS A 19 1.90 -0.10 -24.07
C LYS A 19 1.65 -1.54 -23.62
N GLY A 20 0.93 -1.74 -22.50
CA GLY A 20 0.71 -3.05 -21.90
C GLY A 20 1.96 -3.65 -21.22
N GLU A 21 2.97 -2.82 -20.96
CA GLU A 21 4.21 -3.24 -20.26
C GLU A 21 3.97 -3.47 -18.77
N ILE A 22 2.94 -2.80 -18.21
CA ILE A 22 2.45 -3.01 -16.85
C ILE A 22 0.94 -3.19 -16.86
N GLY A 23 0.42 -3.96 -15.91
CA GLY A 23 -1.02 -4.13 -15.73
C GLY A 23 -1.66 -2.99 -14.92
N TYR A 24 -2.99 -2.88 -15.00
CA TYR A 24 -3.76 -1.88 -14.25
C TYR A 24 -3.50 -1.91 -12.73
N GLN A 25 -3.33 -3.10 -12.14
CA GLN A 25 -3.06 -3.23 -10.71
C GLN A 25 -1.73 -2.58 -10.30
N ALA A 26 -0.68 -2.75 -11.12
CA ALA A 26 0.61 -2.10 -10.89
C ALA A 26 0.52 -0.58 -11.07
N ALA A 27 -0.16 -0.11 -12.12
CA ALA A 27 -0.40 1.32 -12.32
C ALA A 27 -1.21 1.95 -11.17
N SER A 28 -2.21 1.23 -10.65
CA SER A 28 -2.99 1.66 -9.49
C SER A 28 -2.14 1.74 -8.22
N ALA A 29 -1.24 0.78 -8.00
CA ALA A 29 -0.32 0.79 -6.87
C ALA A 29 0.67 1.98 -6.94
N LEU A 30 1.15 2.33 -8.14
CA LEU A 30 1.98 3.51 -8.40
C LEU A 30 1.24 4.82 -8.09
N CYS A 31 0.00 4.95 -8.58
CA CYS A 31 -0.82 6.12 -8.30
C CYS A 31 -1.04 6.30 -6.79
N HIS A 32 -1.29 5.19 -6.08
CA HIS A 32 -1.46 5.21 -4.63
C HIS A 32 -0.17 5.61 -3.90
N LEU A 33 0.97 5.06 -4.30
CA LEU A 33 2.26 5.41 -3.73
C LEU A 33 2.60 6.90 -3.94
N ARG A 34 2.35 7.42 -5.15
CA ARG A 34 2.52 8.84 -5.48
C ARG A 34 1.70 9.75 -4.58
N GLU A 35 0.46 9.36 -4.29
CA GLU A 35 -0.43 10.09 -3.39
C GLU A 35 0.03 10.01 -1.94
N GLN A 36 0.42 8.81 -1.47
CA GLN A 36 0.95 8.61 -0.11
C GLN A 36 2.22 9.41 0.17
N LEU A 37 3.10 9.53 -0.83
CA LEU A 37 4.35 10.28 -0.68
C LEU A 37 4.17 11.79 -0.87
N GLY A 38 3.16 12.24 -1.62
CA GLY A 38 2.83 13.66 -1.73
C GLY A 38 4.05 14.49 -2.19
N GLU A 39 4.51 15.41 -1.34
CA GLU A 39 5.70 16.24 -1.62
C GLU A 39 7.03 15.49 -1.51
N LYS A 40 7.04 14.32 -0.85
CA LYS A 40 8.22 13.43 -0.73
C LYS A 40 8.47 12.59 -1.99
N TRP A 41 7.62 12.74 -3.01
CA TRP A 41 7.81 12.08 -4.30
C TRP A 41 8.81 12.85 -5.16
N GLU A 42 9.96 12.25 -5.42
CA GLU A 42 10.96 12.82 -6.33
C GLU A 42 10.70 12.39 -7.78
N PRO A 43 11.11 13.18 -8.79
CA PRO A 43 10.89 12.84 -10.20
C PRO A 43 11.47 11.48 -10.61
N ASP A 44 12.64 11.12 -10.08
CA ASP A 44 13.34 9.89 -10.43
C ASP A 44 12.62 8.62 -9.91
N ASN A 45 11.75 8.76 -8.91
CA ASN A 45 10.97 7.64 -8.34
C ASN A 45 10.06 7.00 -9.38
N GLU A 46 9.54 7.77 -10.33
CA GLU A 46 8.58 7.22 -11.30
C GLU A 46 9.26 6.20 -12.22
N ALA A 47 10.37 6.59 -12.84
CA ALA A 47 11.10 5.74 -13.77
C ALA A 47 11.57 4.45 -13.09
N GLU A 48 12.09 4.57 -11.86
CA GLU A 48 12.54 3.43 -11.08
C GLU A 48 11.38 2.47 -10.76
N MET A 49 10.27 3.00 -10.26
CA MET A 49 9.13 2.18 -9.87
C MET A 49 8.42 1.56 -11.08
N VAL A 50 8.37 2.23 -12.22
CA VAL A 50 7.92 1.63 -13.50
C VAL A 50 8.87 0.50 -13.92
N GLY A 51 10.18 0.66 -13.71
CA GLY A 51 11.18 -0.38 -13.92
C GLY A 51 10.90 -1.65 -13.11
N TYR A 52 10.56 -1.51 -11.83
CA TYR A 52 10.16 -2.63 -10.97
C TYR A 52 8.83 -3.25 -11.40
N ALA A 53 7.84 -2.42 -11.75
CA ALA A 53 6.52 -2.89 -12.18
C ALA A 53 6.56 -3.76 -13.45
N ARG A 54 7.54 -3.54 -14.34
CA ARG A 54 7.76 -4.37 -15.53
C ARG A 54 8.34 -5.75 -15.22
N GLN A 55 9.09 -5.88 -14.13
CA GLN A 55 9.87 -7.08 -13.81
C GLN A 55 9.18 -7.98 -12.80
N PHE A 56 8.43 -7.40 -11.87
CA PHE A 56 7.85 -8.12 -10.75
C PHE A 56 6.40 -8.52 -10.98
N SER A 57 6.00 -9.60 -10.30
CA SER A 57 4.57 -9.87 -10.12
C SER A 57 3.91 -8.72 -9.34
N VAL A 58 2.61 -8.55 -9.53
CA VAL A 58 1.84 -7.51 -8.82
C VAL A 58 2.06 -7.58 -7.31
N GLU A 59 2.10 -8.78 -6.73
CA GLU A 59 2.36 -9.00 -5.31
C GLU A 59 3.73 -8.46 -4.85
N HIS A 60 4.80 -8.82 -5.54
CA HIS A 60 6.14 -8.33 -5.24
C HIS A 60 6.23 -6.81 -5.47
N PHE A 61 5.55 -6.30 -6.49
CA PHE A 61 5.49 -4.86 -6.74
C PHE A 61 4.80 -4.10 -5.60
N HIS A 62 3.73 -4.65 -5.02
CA HIS A 62 3.13 -4.07 -3.81
C HIS A 62 4.11 -4.04 -2.63
N ALA A 63 4.95 -5.07 -2.47
CA ALA A 63 6.00 -5.06 -1.45
C ALA A 63 7.04 -3.96 -1.72
N CYS A 64 7.44 -3.76 -2.98
CA CYS A 64 8.31 -2.64 -3.38
C CYS A 64 7.68 -1.28 -3.06
N CYS A 65 6.39 -1.07 -3.37
CA CYS A 65 5.72 0.18 -3.03
C CYS A 65 5.70 0.44 -1.51
N ARG A 66 5.41 -0.60 -0.70
CA ARG A 66 5.45 -0.48 0.77
C ARG A 66 6.86 -0.11 1.26
N HIS A 67 7.89 -0.73 0.69
CA HIS A 67 9.27 -0.44 1.04
C HIS A 67 9.66 0.99 0.64
N ALA A 68 9.35 1.42 -0.58
CA ALA A 68 9.60 2.77 -1.06
C ALA A 68 8.91 3.81 -0.16
N ARG A 69 7.67 3.55 0.27
CA ARG A 69 6.98 4.41 1.24
C ARG A 69 7.73 4.49 2.57
N HIS A 70 8.16 3.36 3.11
CA HIS A 70 8.88 3.31 4.39
C HIS A 70 10.22 4.06 4.33
N VAL A 71 10.95 3.95 3.21
CA VAL A 71 12.23 4.65 3.02
C VAL A 71 12.05 6.15 2.86
N ALA A 72 11.06 6.59 2.07
CA ALA A 72 10.84 8.01 1.79
C ALA A 72 10.03 8.74 2.88
N ASP A 73 9.25 8.01 3.68
CA ASP A 73 8.44 8.54 4.77
C ASP A 73 8.45 7.64 6.03
N PRO A 74 9.59 7.58 6.75
CA PRO A 74 9.67 6.80 7.98
C PRO A 74 8.74 7.35 9.07
N ASP A 75 8.64 8.67 9.22
CA ASP A 75 7.79 9.31 10.25
C ASP A 75 6.30 9.02 10.01
N GLY A 76 5.86 9.09 8.75
CA GLY A 76 4.48 8.78 8.35
C GLY A 76 4.18 7.29 8.52
N PHE A 77 5.14 6.41 8.25
CA PHE A 77 5.01 4.98 8.53
C PHE A 77 4.84 4.70 10.02
N ASP A 78 5.67 5.30 10.87
CA ASP A 78 5.59 5.13 12.33
C ASP A 78 4.26 5.67 12.87
N LYS A 79 3.78 6.79 12.33
CA LYS A 79 2.46 7.35 12.66
C LYS A 79 1.33 6.39 12.29
N ASP A 80 1.35 5.83 11.08
CA ASP A 80 0.35 4.85 10.64
C ASP A 80 0.38 3.60 11.53
N CYS A 81 1.58 3.10 11.88
CA CYS A 81 1.72 1.98 12.81
C CYS A 81 1.17 2.28 14.22
N ALA A 82 1.41 3.49 14.73
CA ALA A 82 0.85 3.91 16.01
C ALA A 82 -0.68 4.01 15.94
N GLU A 83 -1.24 4.57 14.86
CA GLU A 83 -2.69 4.63 14.65
C GLU A 83 -3.33 3.25 14.54
N ASP A 84 -2.71 2.33 13.81
CA ASP A 84 -3.19 0.94 13.71
C ASP A 84 -3.10 0.20 15.05
N PHE A 85 -2.04 0.44 15.83
CA PHE A 85 -1.90 -0.10 17.18
C PHE A 85 -3.00 0.38 18.13
N GLU A 86 -3.36 1.66 18.07
CA GLU A 86 -4.44 2.23 18.89
C GLU A 86 -5.83 1.76 18.43
N ARG A 87 -6.01 1.50 17.13
CA ARG A 87 -7.27 0.98 16.58
C ARG A 87 -7.46 -0.52 16.79
N ARG A 88 -6.40 -1.25 17.11
CA ARG A 88 -6.44 -2.69 17.37
C ARG A 88 -7.25 -3.00 18.62
N TRP A 89 -8.11 -4.00 18.51
CA TRP A 89 -8.78 -4.58 19.66
C TRP A 89 -9.15 -6.03 19.39
N LEU A 90 -9.24 -6.81 20.48
CA LEU A 90 -9.73 -8.17 20.47
C LEU A 90 -10.67 -8.34 21.66
N LYS A 91 -11.86 -8.85 21.39
CA LYS A 91 -12.86 -9.15 22.41
C LYS A 91 -13.14 -10.64 22.38
N VAL A 92 -13.14 -11.23 23.57
CA VAL A 92 -13.56 -12.61 23.79
C VAL A 92 -14.68 -12.57 24.81
N ASP A 93 -15.89 -12.90 24.36
CA ASP A 93 -17.08 -12.85 25.20
C ASP A 93 -17.61 -14.27 25.48
N PRO A 94 -17.98 -14.58 26.73
CA PRO A 94 -18.66 -15.83 27.04
C PRO A 94 -20.12 -15.80 26.53
N MET A 95 -20.60 -16.95 26.07
CA MET A 95 -21.97 -17.19 25.64
C MET A 95 -22.73 -18.03 26.69
N LEU A 96 -24.07 -17.99 26.62
CA LEU A 96 -24.96 -18.65 27.59
C LEU A 96 -24.80 -20.17 27.66
N ASP A 97 -24.33 -20.80 26.60
CA ASP A 97 -24.10 -22.25 26.48
C ASP A 97 -22.67 -22.67 26.88
N GLY A 98 -21.84 -21.73 27.36
CA GLY A 98 -20.44 -21.97 27.72
C GLY A 98 -19.47 -21.87 26.53
N MET A 99 -19.95 -21.62 25.31
CA MET A 99 -19.08 -21.24 24.19
C MET A 99 -18.58 -19.80 24.34
N HIS A 100 -17.62 -19.41 23.50
CA HIS A 100 -17.06 -18.05 23.50
C HIS A 100 -17.07 -17.50 22.07
N SER A 101 -17.46 -16.25 21.91
CA SER A 101 -17.31 -15.51 20.65
C SER A 101 -16.02 -14.70 20.65
N VAL A 102 -15.37 -14.64 19.48
CA VAL A 102 -14.19 -13.81 19.25
C VAL A 102 -14.52 -12.80 18.18
N ASP A 103 -14.27 -11.52 18.46
CA ASP A 103 -14.41 -10.42 17.51
C ASP A 103 -13.25 -9.45 17.68
N GLY A 104 -12.83 -8.78 16.61
CA GLY A 104 -11.71 -7.87 16.69
C GLY A 104 -11.17 -7.36 15.36
N VAL A 105 -10.29 -6.38 15.48
CA VAL A 105 -9.50 -5.82 14.39
C VAL A 105 -8.04 -5.95 14.80
N LEU A 106 -7.25 -6.64 13.99
CA LEU A 106 -5.81 -6.79 14.19
C LEU A 106 -5.07 -5.88 13.22
N ASP A 107 -4.02 -5.22 13.71
CA ASP A 107 -3.07 -4.53 12.85
C ASP A 107 -2.19 -5.56 12.09
N PRO A 108 -1.52 -5.15 11.00
CA PRO A 108 -0.70 -6.05 10.18
C PRO A 108 0.41 -6.79 10.94
N VAL A 109 0.95 -6.22 12.04
CA VAL A 109 1.99 -6.84 12.86
C VAL A 109 1.37 -7.87 13.81
N THR A 110 0.31 -7.52 14.54
CA THR A 110 -0.36 -8.48 15.45
C THR A 110 -1.03 -9.63 14.68
N GLY A 111 -1.56 -9.35 13.49
CA GLY A 111 -2.28 -10.34 12.66
C GLY A 111 -1.40 -11.29 11.86
N ALA A 112 -0.08 -11.11 11.87
CA ALA A 112 0.84 -12.01 11.20
C ALA A 112 0.92 -13.35 11.96
N ALA A 113 0.27 -14.39 11.44
CA ALA A 113 0.22 -15.74 11.98
C ALA A 113 0.89 -16.77 11.05
#